data_AF-A0A936LWB8-F1
#
_entry.id   AF-A0A936LWB8-F1
#
_cell.length_a   1.000
_cell.length_b   1.000
_cell.length_c   1.000
_cell.angle_alpha   90.00
_cell.angle_beta   90.00
_cell.angle_gamma   90.00
#
_symmetry.space_group_name_H-M   'P 1'
#
loop_
_entity.id
_entity.type
_entity.pdbx_description
1 polymer ?
#
loop_
_entity_poly.entity_id
_entity_poly.type
_entity_poly.pdbx_seq_one_letter_code
_entity_poly.pdbx_strand_id
1 'polypeptide(L)'
;MSDVSELVALEKEIDHKVAALPILREPVRVTLCALLRVLHSLMHGTPATATPPNREAATALAARLSHLVPLLASCPSGPTGVDAQQAMEVYAALDPTGEQLKLLISYAHFADVMPEVHRDYFSVGREAEHRFLLRHRSSKLASAEAEDILLSELALGFAITRHQIPAAVFDRMTKRKPGTLSGEGIIAIKTLNSHFQDHVFEVPLVTDDGLRSAIGVTYRELNRFRAALLAMATFANELALAYARVLAKLTHDEAFGEWLHWIAPTWGLEFLRGYLITESGLSDEASERLLSLLSIDVRTNQPSILHARDGYFPPIWQLPGNLLLASDPAMMFIQARNLLFSVQQTDKKLFDDLVSHHLEPALVSFAARILNDVPMLHLQENVEWTGGGTKGEIDLLVFEETSNTALHIQAKAPLPPQGARMVQRLENRLEEGISQLGRFRKLPAADRDRIISQATGRSVYGVEVVDVLLARSCFGTAAICEEANGIRMISLAVLAGAVADCSETDQLDVRSVLNACEGIRHQLIQAAKLNWKHEHLRVGNLVDLELPLLNFDHKAVADMRYRVWRNHGALGTVS
;
A
#
# COMPACT_ATOMS: atom_id res chain seq x y z
N MET A 1 22.60 27.77 -15.17
CA MET A 1 21.96 26.93 -14.12
C MET A 1 21.99 25.50 -14.61
N SER A 2 22.00 24.48 -13.74
CA SER A 2 21.83 23.11 -14.23
C SER A 2 20.38 22.88 -14.62
N ASP A 3 20.12 21.95 -15.56
CA ASP A 3 18.76 21.59 -15.97
C ASP A 3 17.87 21.18 -14.79
N VAL A 4 18.48 20.52 -13.78
CA VAL A 4 17.83 20.19 -12.50
C VAL A 4 17.37 21.46 -11.77
N SER A 5 18.23 22.47 -11.63
CA SER A 5 17.88 23.72 -10.94
C SER A 5 16.75 24.47 -11.64
N GLU A 6 16.67 24.38 -12.96
CA GLU A 6 15.59 25.00 -13.74
C GLU A 6 14.27 24.27 -13.58
N LEU A 7 14.27 22.94 -13.63
CA LEU A 7 13.07 22.13 -13.36
C LEU A 7 12.54 22.35 -11.93
N VAL A 8 13.43 22.42 -10.94
CA VAL A 8 13.07 22.74 -9.55
C VAL A 8 12.55 24.18 -9.39
N ALA A 9 13.04 25.13 -10.18
CA ALA A 9 12.47 26.49 -10.18
C ALA A 9 11.05 26.50 -10.75
N LEU A 10 10.79 25.70 -11.80
CA LEU A 10 9.49 25.57 -12.45
C LEU A 10 8.44 24.90 -11.56
N GLU A 11 8.84 23.94 -10.72
CA GLU A 11 7.99 23.30 -9.72
C GLU A 11 7.23 24.34 -8.87
N LYS A 12 7.91 25.36 -8.34
CA LYS A 12 7.27 26.42 -7.55
C LYS A 12 6.24 27.23 -8.32
N GLU A 13 6.48 27.45 -9.61
CA GLU A 13 5.52 28.14 -10.48
C GLU A 13 4.28 27.27 -10.72
N ILE A 14 4.47 25.97 -10.93
CA ILE A 14 3.40 25.00 -11.09
C ILE A 14 2.55 24.94 -9.82
N ASP A 15 3.18 24.81 -8.65
CA ASP A 15 2.49 24.78 -7.34
C ASP A 15 1.57 25.98 -7.18
N HIS A 16 2.08 27.19 -7.48
CA HIS A 16 1.32 28.43 -7.37
C HIS A 16 0.11 28.46 -8.33
N LYS A 17 0.31 28.06 -9.59
CA LYS A 17 -0.76 28.04 -10.59
C LYS A 17 -1.85 27.02 -10.26
N VAL A 18 -1.46 25.84 -9.79
CA VAL A 18 -2.39 24.79 -9.40
C VAL A 18 -3.17 25.18 -8.15
N ALA A 19 -2.52 25.73 -7.13
CA ALA A 19 -3.19 26.21 -5.92
C ALA A 19 -4.20 27.34 -6.20
N ALA A 20 -4.02 28.09 -7.30
CA ALA A 20 -4.90 29.17 -7.70
C ALA A 20 -6.14 28.72 -8.51
N LEU A 21 -6.28 27.42 -8.81
CA LEU A 21 -7.36 26.93 -9.68
C LEU A 21 -8.75 27.23 -9.12
N PRO A 22 -9.68 27.75 -9.95
CA PRO A 22 -11.05 28.02 -9.52
C PRO A 22 -11.76 26.83 -8.87
N ILE A 23 -11.57 25.61 -9.36
CA ILE A 23 -12.18 24.39 -8.80
C ILE A 23 -11.81 24.14 -7.33
N LEU A 24 -10.65 24.65 -6.85
CA LEU A 24 -10.24 24.54 -5.45
C LEU A 24 -10.85 25.62 -4.55
N ARG A 25 -11.57 26.59 -5.11
CA ARG A 25 -12.32 27.61 -4.35
C ARG A 25 -13.75 27.16 -4.05
N GLU A 26 -14.21 26.11 -4.72
CA GLU A 26 -15.48 25.47 -4.44
C GLU A 26 -15.34 24.50 -3.28
N PRO A 27 -16.45 24.16 -2.60
CA PRO A 27 -16.44 23.13 -1.59
C PRO A 27 -15.80 21.82 -2.02
N VAL A 28 -15.03 21.21 -1.12
CA VAL A 28 -14.16 20.06 -1.42
C VAL A 28 -14.88 18.92 -2.13
N ARG A 29 -16.19 18.75 -1.84
CA ARG A 29 -17.05 17.73 -2.44
C ARG A 29 -17.09 17.83 -3.97
N VAL A 30 -17.08 19.03 -4.54
CA VAL A 30 -17.11 19.27 -6.00
C VAL A 30 -15.90 18.61 -6.65
N THR A 31 -14.71 18.95 -6.17
CA THR A 31 -13.43 18.44 -6.68
C THR A 31 -13.28 16.94 -6.40
N LEU A 32 -13.64 16.48 -5.21
CA LEU A 32 -13.58 15.05 -4.85
C LEU A 32 -14.49 14.19 -5.74
N CYS A 33 -15.74 14.58 -5.95
CA CYS A 33 -16.66 13.81 -6.80
C CYS A 33 -16.12 13.73 -8.24
N ALA A 34 -15.56 14.82 -8.76
CA ALA A 34 -14.96 14.84 -10.09
C ALA A 34 -13.75 13.90 -10.21
N LEU A 35 -12.83 13.93 -9.23
CA LEU A 35 -11.66 13.04 -9.17
C LEU A 35 -12.07 11.57 -9.04
N LEU A 36 -13.02 11.26 -8.14
CA LEU A 36 -13.52 9.91 -7.92
C LEU A 36 -14.27 9.37 -9.13
N ARG A 37 -14.97 10.21 -9.90
CA ARG A 37 -15.59 9.81 -11.17
C ARG A 37 -14.55 9.38 -12.20
N VAL A 38 -13.42 10.10 -12.31
CA VAL A 38 -12.31 9.71 -13.20
C VAL A 38 -11.72 8.39 -12.74
N LEU A 39 -11.44 8.26 -11.44
CA LEU A 39 -10.90 7.03 -10.86
C LEU A 39 -11.81 5.83 -11.10
N HIS A 40 -13.11 5.97 -10.84
CA HIS A 40 -14.10 4.92 -11.06
C HIS A 40 -14.18 4.51 -12.53
N SER A 41 -14.16 5.49 -13.44
CA SER A 41 -14.16 5.25 -14.88
C SER A 41 -12.92 4.48 -15.34
N LEU A 42 -11.76 4.77 -14.77
CA LEU A 42 -10.55 3.98 -15.03
C LEU A 42 -10.67 2.57 -14.44
N MET A 43 -11.19 2.43 -13.22
CA MET A 43 -11.27 1.14 -12.53
C MET A 43 -12.24 0.15 -13.22
N HIS A 44 -13.38 0.67 -13.68
CA HIS A 44 -14.52 -0.14 -14.13
C HIS A 44 -14.91 0.05 -15.60
N GLY A 45 -14.30 1.03 -16.27
CA GLY A 45 -14.70 1.47 -17.60
C GLY A 45 -15.88 2.43 -17.55
N THR A 46 -16.21 3.03 -18.70
CA THR A 46 -17.35 3.94 -18.83
C THR A 46 -18.36 3.35 -19.81
N PRO A 47 -19.58 2.99 -19.37
CA PRO A 47 -20.56 2.39 -20.26
C PRO A 47 -20.99 3.31 -21.41
N ALA A 48 -21.04 4.62 -21.15
CA ALA A 48 -21.46 5.62 -22.14
C ALA A 48 -20.48 5.78 -23.31
N THR A 49 -19.18 5.54 -23.11
CA THR A 49 -18.13 5.73 -24.12
C THR A 49 -17.47 4.42 -24.55
N ALA A 50 -17.94 3.26 -24.04
CA ALA A 50 -17.35 1.94 -24.25
C ALA A 50 -15.83 1.88 -23.96
N THR A 51 -15.34 2.77 -23.08
CA THR A 51 -13.93 2.75 -22.68
C THR A 51 -13.69 1.56 -21.75
N PRO A 52 -12.76 0.64 -22.08
CA PRO A 52 -12.48 -0.50 -21.21
C PRO A 52 -11.84 -0.05 -19.90
N PRO A 53 -11.98 -0.83 -18.81
CA PRO A 53 -11.29 -0.56 -17.56
C PRO A 53 -9.77 -0.58 -17.76
N ASN A 54 -9.09 0.40 -17.18
CA ASN A 54 -7.65 0.45 -16.97
C ASN A 54 -7.36 0.52 -15.46
N ARG A 55 -7.39 -0.65 -14.81
CA ARG A 55 -7.23 -0.77 -13.35
C ARG A 55 -5.85 -0.34 -12.88
N GLU A 56 -4.82 -0.52 -13.70
CA GLU A 56 -3.45 -0.13 -13.39
C GLU A 56 -3.34 1.40 -13.29
N ALA A 57 -3.87 2.11 -14.29
CA ALA A 57 -3.96 3.57 -14.25
C ALA A 57 -4.84 4.06 -13.09
N ALA A 58 -5.92 3.33 -12.77
CA ALA A 58 -6.77 3.65 -11.62
C ALA A 58 -6.01 3.54 -10.30
N THR A 59 -5.30 2.43 -10.07
CA THR A 59 -4.48 2.20 -8.87
C THR A 59 -3.38 3.26 -8.73
N ALA A 60 -2.68 3.57 -9.83
CA ALA A 60 -1.66 4.61 -9.85
C ALA A 60 -2.26 6.00 -9.56
N LEU A 61 -3.41 6.33 -10.16
CA LEU A 61 -4.11 7.58 -9.89
C LEU A 61 -4.51 7.68 -8.42
N ALA A 62 -5.13 6.64 -7.85
CA ALA A 62 -5.59 6.62 -6.47
C ALA A 62 -4.45 6.91 -5.48
N ALA A 63 -3.26 6.33 -5.71
CA ALA A 63 -2.08 6.63 -4.89
C ALA A 63 -1.67 8.11 -5.02
N ARG A 64 -1.57 8.61 -6.26
CA ARG A 64 -1.16 10.00 -6.54
C ARG A 64 -2.14 11.05 -6.00
N LEU A 65 -3.41 10.71 -5.80
CA LEU A 65 -4.36 11.63 -5.16
C LEU A 65 -3.92 12.08 -3.77
N SER A 66 -3.03 11.34 -3.08
CA SER A 66 -2.45 11.79 -1.81
C SER A 66 -1.76 13.15 -1.95
N HIS A 67 -1.09 13.40 -3.08
CA HIS A 67 -0.38 14.67 -3.34
C HIS A 67 -1.33 15.86 -3.53
N LEU A 68 -2.61 15.61 -3.78
CA LEU A 68 -3.63 16.65 -3.87
C LEU A 68 -4.27 16.98 -2.52
N VAL A 69 -4.09 16.14 -1.49
CA VAL A 69 -4.77 16.33 -0.20
C VAL A 69 -4.49 17.69 0.45
N PRO A 70 -3.26 18.25 0.44
CA PRO A 70 -3.03 19.60 0.97
C PRO A 70 -3.90 20.68 0.30
N LEU A 71 -4.13 20.55 -1.01
CA LEU A 71 -4.99 21.47 -1.78
C LEU A 71 -6.47 21.23 -1.47
N LEU A 72 -6.89 19.96 -1.45
CA LEU A 72 -8.27 19.55 -1.20
C LEU A 72 -8.73 19.90 0.23
N ALA A 73 -7.88 19.69 1.23
CA ALA A 73 -8.18 20.01 2.62
C ALA A 73 -8.29 21.52 2.88
N SER A 74 -7.76 22.34 1.97
CA SER A 74 -7.86 23.81 2.02
C SER A 74 -9.12 24.35 1.33
N CYS A 75 -9.86 23.50 0.60
CA CYS A 75 -11.12 23.87 -0.01
C CYS A 75 -12.18 24.17 1.08
N PRO A 76 -13.16 25.04 0.81
CA PRO A 76 -14.27 25.24 1.74
C PRO A 76 -14.96 23.93 2.12
N SER A 77 -15.35 23.80 3.39
CA SER A 77 -16.17 22.67 3.87
C SER A 77 -17.67 22.93 3.76
N GLY A 78 -18.06 24.17 3.44
CA GLY A 78 -19.43 24.64 3.35
C GLY A 78 -20.28 23.91 2.29
N PRO A 79 -21.61 24.01 2.37
CA PRO A 79 -22.48 23.24 1.50
C PRO A 79 -22.57 23.89 0.12
N THR A 80 -21.89 23.34 -0.87
CA THR A 80 -22.42 23.35 -2.25
C THR A 80 -22.60 21.91 -2.68
N GLY A 81 -23.84 21.58 -3.00
CA GLY A 81 -24.28 20.23 -3.35
C GLY A 81 -24.74 19.43 -2.13
N VAL A 82 -26.06 19.41 -1.90
CA VAL A 82 -26.71 18.52 -0.92
C VAL A 82 -26.40 17.06 -1.27
N ASP A 83 -26.22 16.76 -2.56
CA ASP A 83 -25.87 15.46 -3.11
C ASP A 83 -24.74 15.55 -4.17
N ALA A 84 -24.32 14.40 -4.69
CA ALA A 84 -23.25 14.30 -5.69
C ALA A 84 -23.65 14.90 -7.05
N GLN A 85 -24.94 14.95 -7.38
CA GLN A 85 -25.42 15.50 -8.64
C GLN A 85 -25.20 17.01 -8.68
N GLN A 86 -25.65 17.72 -7.64
CA GLN A 86 -25.44 19.17 -7.54
C GLN A 86 -23.95 19.54 -7.53
N ALA A 87 -23.11 18.74 -6.85
CA ALA A 87 -21.66 18.93 -6.88
C ALA A 87 -21.10 18.81 -8.32
N MET A 88 -21.63 17.87 -9.11
CA MET A 88 -21.23 17.70 -10.50
C MET A 88 -21.80 18.76 -11.45
N GLU A 89 -22.95 19.35 -11.15
CA GLU A 89 -23.50 20.51 -11.87
C GLU A 89 -22.61 21.74 -11.69
N VAL A 90 -22.16 22.01 -10.46
CA VAL A 90 -21.18 23.08 -10.17
C VAL A 90 -19.87 22.82 -10.91
N TYR A 91 -19.36 21.59 -10.86
CA TYR A 91 -18.17 21.18 -11.62
C TYR A 91 -18.35 21.44 -13.13
N ALA A 92 -19.48 21.03 -13.71
CA ALA A 92 -19.73 21.17 -15.14
C ALA A 92 -19.81 22.64 -15.58
N ALA A 93 -20.33 23.52 -14.72
CA ALA A 93 -20.34 24.96 -14.98
C ALA A 93 -18.94 25.60 -14.87
N LEU A 94 -18.12 25.13 -13.92
CA LEU A 94 -16.81 25.71 -13.63
C LEU A 94 -15.69 25.21 -14.55
N ASP A 95 -15.73 23.93 -14.93
CA ASP A 95 -14.73 23.28 -15.77
C ASP A 95 -15.38 22.45 -16.89
N PRO A 96 -16.11 23.09 -17.81
CA PRO A 96 -16.89 22.39 -18.85
C PRO A 96 -16.03 21.54 -19.78
N THR A 97 -14.76 21.90 -19.96
CA THR A 97 -13.80 21.16 -20.79
C THR A 97 -12.98 20.13 -20.00
N GLY A 98 -13.06 20.16 -18.67
CA GLY A 98 -12.27 19.30 -17.77
C GLY A 98 -10.78 19.67 -17.71
N GLU A 99 -10.39 20.88 -18.12
CA GLU A 99 -8.98 21.28 -18.20
C GLU A 99 -8.39 21.55 -16.81
N GLN A 100 -9.17 22.11 -15.88
CA GLN A 100 -8.72 22.29 -14.50
C GLN A 100 -8.52 20.93 -13.82
N LEU A 101 -9.45 19.99 -14.02
CA LEU A 101 -9.34 18.64 -13.48
C LEU A 101 -8.16 17.87 -14.06
N LYS A 102 -7.94 17.96 -15.38
CA LYS A 102 -6.76 17.36 -16.04
C LYS A 102 -5.46 17.95 -15.48
N LEU A 103 -5.42 19.26 -15.24
CA LEU A 103 -4.27 19.92 -14.65
C LEU A 103 -4.01 19.42 -13.22
N LEU A 104 -5.05 19.26 -12.38
CA LEU A 104 -4.92 18.66 -11.05
C LEU A 104 -4.37 17.23 -11.11
N ILE A 105 -4.92 16.38 -11.98
CA ILE A 105 -4.46 14.99 -12.12
C ILE A 105 -3.00 14.93 -12.60
N SER A 106 -2.64 15.78 -13.56
CA SER A 106 -1.27 15.85 -14.08
C SER A 106 -0.30 16.39 -13.04
N TYR A 107 -0.73 17.38 -12.25
CA TYR A 107 0.02 17.89 -11.11
C TYR A 107 0.26 16.82 -10.04
N ALA A 108 -0.73 15.98 -9.75
CA ALA A 108 -0.58 14.86 -8.81
C ALA A 108 0.54 13.90 -9.24
N HIS A 109 0.65 13.62 -10.55
CA HIS A 109 1.76 12.81 -11.09
C HIS A 109 3.09 13.58 -11.05
N PHE A 110 3.08 14.88 -11.33
CA PHE A 110 4.29 15.71 -11.23
C PHE A 110 4.85 15.75 -9.80
N ALA A 111 3.99 15.96 -8.81
CA ALA A 111 4.34 15.95 -7.39
C ALA A 111 4.84 14.57 -6.89
N ASP A 112 4.44 13.49 -7.55
CA ASP A 112 4.95 12.13 -7.29
C ASP A 112 6.40 11.96 -7.78
N VAL A 113 6.75 12.58 -8.90
CA VAL A 113 8.04 12.44 -9.58
C VAL A 113 9.10 13.41 -9.03
N MET A 114 8.72 14.64 -8.70
CA MET A 114 9.68 15.66 -8.29
C MET A 114 10.56 15.26 -7.09
N PRO A 115 10.07 14.58 -6.04
CA PRO A 115 10.92 14.07 -4.96
C PRO A 115 12.09 13.20 -5.45
N GLU A 116 11.90 12.41 -6.50
CA GLU A 116 12.95 11.57 -7.10
C GLU A 116 13.97 12.43 -7.86
N VAL A 117 13.53 13.52 -8.50
CA VAL A 117 14.42 14.52 -9.11
C VAL A 117 15.27 15.22 -8.05
N HIS A 118 14.66 15.68 -6.95
CA HIS A 118 15.38 16.33 -5.83
C HIS A 118 16.40 15.40 -5.17
N ARG A 119 16.13 14.10 -5.16
CA ARG A 119 17.00 13.06 -4.60
C ARG A 119 17.98 12.50 -5.61
N ASP A 120 18.13 13.15 -6.77
CA ASP A 120 19.17 12.77 -7.70
C ASP A 120 18.97 11.33 -8.23
N TYR A 121 17.72 10.84 -8.30
CA TYR A 121 17.40 9.52 -8.83
C TYR A 121 17.52 9.49 -10.36
N PHE A 122 17.04 10.56 -10.99
CA PHE A 122 17.15 10.77 -12.43
C PHE A 122 18.31 11.69 -12.79
N SER A 123 18.87 11.45 -13.97
CA SER A 123 19.55 12.49 -14.73
C SER A 123 18.50 13.31 -15.48
N VAL A 124 18.61 14.63 -15.42
CA VAL A 124 17.69 15.58 -16.06
C VAL A 124 18.40 16.23 -17.23
N GLY A 125 17.83 16.13 -18.42
CA GLY A 125 18.27 16.86 -19.61
C GLY A 125 17.16 17.77 -20.13
N ARG A 126 17.48 19.00 -20.49
CA ARG A 126 16.53 19.93 -21.12
C ARG A 126 16.57 19.81 -22.63
N GLU A 127 15.43 19.49 -23.25
CA GLU A 127 15.30 19.42 -24.72
C GLU A 127 14.75 20.72 -25.31
N ALA A 128 13.91 21.44 -24.57
CA ALA A 128 13.34 22.73 -24.97
C ALA A 128 12.95 23.58 -23.75
N GLU A 129 12.38 24.77 -23.97
CA GLU A 129 12.11 25.75 -22.92
C GLU A 129 11.26 25.19 -21.75
N HIS A 130 10.33 24.28 -22.02
CA HIS A 130 9.48 23.61 -21.03
C HIS A 130 9.49 22.08 -21.16
N ARG A 131 10.48 21.51 -21.86
CA ARG A 131 10.56 20.07 -22.12
C ARG A 131 11.81 19.49 -21.48
N PHE A 132 11.62 18.56 -20.55
CA PHE A 132 12.70 17.88 -19.84
C PHE A 132 12.61 16.37 -20.05
N LEU A 133 13.76 15.73 -20.17
CA LEU A 133 13.93 14.30 -20.27
C LEU A 133 14.57 13.77 -19.00
N LEU A 134 13.88 12.87 -18.32
CA LEU A 134 14.38 12.13 -17.17
C LEU A 134 14.91 10.79 -17.64
N ARG A 135 16.11 10.41 -17.18
CA ARG A 135 16.68 9.08 -17.43
C ARG A 135 17.26 8.51 -16.14
N HIS A 136 17.06 7.22 -15.92
CA HIS A 136 17.79 6.50 -14.87
C HIS A 136 19.28 6.75 -15.00
N ARG A 137 19.96 6.98 -13.87
CA ARG A 137 21.42 7.19 -13.86
C ARG A 137 22.21 5.98 -14.33
N SER A 138 21.67 4.77 -14.16
CA SER A 138 22.28 3.53 -14.64
C SER A 138 21.21 2.45 -14.88
N SER A 139 21.55 1.45 -15.70
CA SER A 139 20.71 0.26 -15.88
C SER A 139 20.55 -0.55 -14.60
N LYS A 140 21.59 -0.59 -13.76
CA LYS A 140 21.57 -1.28 -12.48
C LYS A 140 20.54 -0.68 -11.52
N LEU A 141 20.46 0.65 -11.48
CA LEU A 141 19.47 1.38 -10.69
C LEU A 141 18.05 1.08 -11.17
N ALA A 142 17.82 1.10 -12.49
CA ALA A 142 16.53 0.72 -13.07
C ALA A 142 16.15 -0.74 -12.77
N SER A 143 17.11 -1.68 -12.77
CA SER A 143 16.84 -3.08 -12.43
C SER A 143 16.52 -3.28 -10.94
N ALA A 144 17.24 -2.60 -10.05
CA ALA A 144 17.01 -2.67 -8.61
C ALA A 144 15.63 -2.10 -8.23
N GLU A 145 15.26 -0.96 -8.79
CA GLU A 145 13.92 -0.38 -8.59
C GLU A 145 12.81 -1.31 -9.09
N ALA A 146 12.97 -1.87 -10.29
CA ALA A 146 11.94 -2.75 -10.82
C ALA A 146 11.73 -3.98 -9.92
N GLU A 147 12.81 -4.56 -9.40
CA GLU A 147 12.72 -5.65 -8.44
C GLU A 147 12.06 -5.21 -7.12
N ASP A 148 12.44 -4.05 -6.59
CA ASP A 148 11.89 -3.51 -5.33
C ASP A 148 10.38 -3.26 -5.41
N ILE A 149 9.90 -2.75 -6.55
CA ILE A 149 8.47 -2.59 -6.86
C ILE A 149 7.77 -3.95 -6.83
N LEU A 150 8.32 -4.96 -7.52
CA LEU A 150 7.71 -6.29 -7.55
C LEU A 150 7.67 -6.97 -6.17
N LEU A 151 8.73 -6.84 -5.38
CA LEU A 151 8.76 -7.39 -4.02
C LEU A 151 7.78 -6.67 -3.09
N SER A 152 7.65 -5.35 -3.23
CA SER A 152 6.65 -4.54 -2.54
C SER A 152 5.22 -5.00 -2.87
N GLU A 153 4.94 -5.28 -4.14
CA GLU A 153 3.63 -5.77 -4.59
C GLU A 153 3.26 -7.13 -3.94
N LEU A 154 4.23 -8.04 -3.75
CA LEU A 154 4.00 -9.33 -3.09
C LEU A 154 3.62 -9.20 -1.60
N ALA A 155 3.97 -8.08 -0.96
CA ALA A 155 3.74 -7.85 0.46
C ALA A 155 2.44 -7.06 0.78
N LEU A 156 1.67 -6.69 -0.26
CA LEU A 156 0.40 -5.98 -0.07
C LEU A 156 -0.72 -6.92 0.38
N GLY A 157 -1.63 -6.41 1.21
CA GLY A 157 -2.87 -7.13 1.53
C GLY A 157 -3.77 -7.30 0.31
N PHE A 158 -4.52 -8.40 0.24
CA PHE A 158 -5.38 -8.71 -0.91
C PHE A 158 -6.62 -9.52 -0.51
N ALA A 159 -7.65 -9.44 -1.34
CA ALA A 159 -8.82 -10.31 -1.23
C ALA A 159 -8.52 -11.66 -1.92
N ILE A 160 -8.67 -12.75 -1.18
CA ILE A 160 -8.42 -14.14 -1.63
C ILE A 160 -9.43 -14.52 -2.73
N THR A 161 -10.70 -14.15 -2.56
CA THR A 161 -11.77 -14.43 -3.51
C THR A 161 -12.64 -13.20 -3.73
N ARG A 162 -13.27 -13.14 -4.92
CA ARG A 162 -14.33 -12.15 -5.20
C ARG A 162 -15.63 -12.59 -4.53
N HIS A 163 -16.47 -11.63 -4.13
CA HIS A 163 -17.80 -11.95 -3.64
C HIS A 163 -18.64 -12.63 -4.74
N GLN A 164 -19.56 -13.49 -4.32
CA GLN A 164 -20.39 -14.29 -5.23
C GLN A 164 -21.82 -13.73 -5.42
N ILE A 165 -22.10 -12.53 -4.89
CA ILE A 165 -23.42 -11.89 -5.07
C ILE A 165 -23.64 -11.60 -6.57
N PRO A 166 -24.70 -12.14 -7.20
CA PRO A 166 -24.94 -11.92 -8.63
C PRO A 166 -25.27 -10.46 -8.94
N ALA A 167 -24.73 -9.93 -10.06
CA ALA A 167 -25.02 -8.57 -10.54
C ALA A 167 -26.53 -8.26 -10.66
N ALA A 168 -27.34 -9.27 -10.98
CA ALA A 168 -28.80 -9.17 -11.08
C ALA A 168 -29.48 -8.75 -9.76
N VAL A 169 -28.84 -8.97 -8.61
CA VAL A 169 -29.32 -8.49 -7.30
C VAL A 169 -29.28 -6.96 -7.27
N PHE A 170 -28.14 -6.36 -7.63
CA PHE A 170 -27.96 -4.92 -7.68
C PHE A 170 -28.81 -4.29 -8.80
N ASP A 171 -28.94 -4.95 -9.96
CA ASP A 171 -29.80 -4.48 -11.06
C ASP A 171 -31.26 -4.32 -10.61
N ARG A 172 -31.78 -5.20 -9.75
CA ARG A 172 -33.15 -5.05 -9.22
C ARG A 172 -33.28 -3.86 -8.29
N MET A 173 -32.23 -3.48 -7.57
CA MET A 173 -32.25 -2.34 -6.65
C MET A 173 -32.38 -1.01 -7.40
N THR A 174 -31.84 -0.90 -8.62
CA THR A 174 -31.98 0.30 -9.46
C THR A 174 -33.42 0.63 -9.87
N LYS A 175 -34.35 -0.32 -9.72
CA LYS A 175 -35.78 -0.13 -10.03
C LYS A 175 -36.58 0.42 -8.85
N ARG A 176 -35.96 0.58 -7.68
CA ARG A 176 -36.61 1.07 -6.46
C ARG A 176 -36.44 2.59 -6.34
N LYS A 177 -37.15 3.19 -5.38
CA LYS A 177 -37.07 4.63 -5.14
C LYS A 177 -35.64 5.02 -4.73
N PRO A 178 -35.03 6.03 -5.40
CA PRO A 178 -33.78 6.66 -5.03
C PRO A 178 -33.64 6.93 -3.53
N GLY A 179 -32.43 6.77 -2.99
CA GLY A 179 -32.08 7.14 -1.61
C GLY A 179 -32.65 6.29 -0.47
N THR A 180 -33.28 5.14 -0.74
CA THR A 180 -33.76 4.22 0.32
C THR A 180 -33.01 2.89 0.34
N LEU A 181 -32.31 2.60 1.44
CA LEU A 181 -31.67 1.30 1.63
C LEU A 181 -32.74 0.23 1.86
N SER A 182 -33.01 -0.56 0.83
CA SER A 182 -33.99 -1.64 0.90
C SER A 182 -33.51 -2.82 1.75
N GLY A 183 -34.43 -3.66 2.23
CA GLY A 183 -34.08 -4.88 2.97
C GLY A 183 -33.13 -5.81 2.20
N GLU A 184 -33.27 -5.88 0.87
CA GLU A 184 -32.33 -6.62 0.00
C GLU A 184 -30.93 -6.00 0.02
N GLY A 185 -30.83 -4.66 0.11
CA GLY A 185 -29.56 -3.95 0.24
C GLY A 185 -28.88 -4.24 1.58
N ILE A 186 -29.65 -4.26 2.66
CA ILE A 186 -29.14 -4.64 4.00
C ILE A 186 -28.59 -6.08 3.98
N ILE A 187 -29.30 -7.02 3.36
CA ILE A 187 -28.85 -8.41 3.22
C ILE A 187 -27.56 -8.49 2.39
N ALA A 188 -27.48 -7.74 1.28
CA ALA A 188 -26.28 -7.69 0.45
C ALA A 188 -25.07 -7.16 1.23
N ILE A 189 -25.22 -6.05 1.96
CA ILE A 189 -24.16 -5.47 2.80
C ILE A 189 -23.70 -6.47 3.87
N LYS A 190 -24.62 -7.15 4.57
CA LYS A 190 -24.25 -8.17 5.57
C LYS A 190 -23.52 -9.35 4.96
N THR A 191 -23.96 -9.79 3.78
CA THR A 191 -23.29 -10.88 3.03
C THR A 191 -21.87 -10.47 2.63
N LEU A 192 -21.69 -9.23 2.17
CA LEU A 192 -20.37 -8.68 1.87
C LEU A 192 -19.49 -8.55 3.12
N ASN A 193 -20.05 -8.15 4.26
CA ASN A 193 -19.32 -8.06 5.53
C ASN A 193 -18.78 -9.45 5.91
N SER A 194 -19.62 -10.48 5.94
CA SER A 194 -19.17 -11.86 6.18
C SER A 194 -18.11 -12.30 5.18
N HIS A 195 -18.30 -12.00 3.89
CA HIS A 195 -17.29 -12.30 2.85
C HIS A 195 -15.92 -11.70 3.18
N PHE A 196 -15.85 -10.42 3.53
CA PHE A 196 -14.58 -9.75 3.81
C PHE A 196 -13.94 -10.12 5.16
N GLN A 197 -14.70 -10.63 6.12
CA GLN A 197 -14.13 -11.19 7.34
C GLN A 197 -13.29 -12.44 7.05
N ASP A 198 -13.71 -13.25 6.09
CA ASP A 198 -13.09 -14.55 5.79
C ASP A 198 -12.07 -14.49 4.64
N HIS A 199 -12.17 -13.49 3.75
CA HIS A 199 -11.44 -13.51 2.48
C HIS A 199 -10.48 -12.34 2.28
N VAL A 200 -10.12 -11.58 3.32
CA VAL A 200 -9.05 -10.56 3.25
C VAL A 200 -7.82 -11.07 3.96
N PHE A 201 -6.71 -11.15 3.24
CA PHE A 201 -5.41 -11.53 3.77
C PHE A 201 -4.49 -10.32 3.89
N GLU A 202 -3.88 -10.15 5.06
CA GLU A 202 -2.79 -9.20 5.32
C GLU A 202 -1.85 -9.85 6.34
N VAL A 203 -0.54 -9.79 6.10
CA VAL A 203 0.45 -10.29 7.06
C VAL A 203 0.54 -9.30 8.23
N PRO A 204 0.39 -9.74 9.49
CA PRO A 204 0.56 -8.87 10.66
C PRO A 204 1.91 -8.14 10.64
N LEU A 205 1.86 -6.82 10.77
CA LEU A 205 3.03 -5.92 10.77
C LEU A 205 3.64 -5.76 12.16
N VAL A 206 2.80 -5.85 13.19
CA VAL A 206 3.15 -5.81 14.61
C VAL A 206 2.45 -6.96 15.32
N THR A 207 2.70 -7.15 16.61
CA THR A 207 1.91 -8.08 17.45
C THR A 207 0.54 -7.48 17.77
N ASP A 208 -0.39 -8.29 18.30
CA ASP A 208 -1.70 -7.83 18.75
C ASP A 208 -1.58 -6.74 19.84
N ASP A 209 -0.61 -6.86 20.74
CA ASP A 209 -0.30 -5.86 21.76
C ASP A 209 0.25 -4.57 21.15
N GLY A 210 1.09 -4.69 20.12
CA GLY A 210 1.60 -3.55 19.36
C GLY A 210 0.48 -2.81 18.65
N LEU A 211 -0.46 -3.54 18.03
CA LEU A 211 -1.61 -2.95 17.36
C LEU A 211 -2.56 -2.28 18.36
N ARG A 212 -2.84 -2.92 19.50
CA ARG A 212 -3.68 -2.35 20.55
C ARG A 212 -3.06 -1.07 21.11
N SER A 213 -1.73 -1.04 21.30
CA SER A 213 -1.00 0.17 21.72
C SER A 213 -1.09 1.30 20.67
N ALA A 214 -0.93 0.95 19.39
CA ALA A 214 -0.92 1.90 18.28
C ALA A 214 -2.30 2.52 17.99
N ILE A 215 -3.35 1.69 17.94
CA ILE A 215 -4.66 2.08 17.40
C ILE A 215 -5.84 1.65 18.28
N GLY A 216 -5.59 1.03 19.44
CA GLY A 216 -6.63 0.68 20.42
C GLY A 216 -7.38 -0.63 20.15
N VAL A 217 -6.98 -1.41 19.15
CA VAL A 217 -7.67 -2.66 18.76
C VAL A 217 -6.70 -3.78 18.41
N THR A 218 -7.16 -5.03 18.51
CA THR A 218 -6.50 -6.25 18.01
C THR A 218 -6.68 -6.43 16.51
N TYR A 219 -5.93 -7.35 15.89
CA TYR A 219 -6.10 -7.68 14.47
C TYR A 219 -7.49 -8.23 14.17
N ARG A 220 -8.05 -9.05 15.08
CA ARG A 220 -9.40 -9.58 14.94
C ARG A 220 -10.46 -8.46 14.95
N GLU A 221 -10.31 -7.51 15.85
CA GLU A 221 -11.17 -6.32 15.94
C GLU A 221 -11.04 -5.43 14.70
N LEU A 222 -9.81 -5.16 14.27
CA LEU A 222 -9.54 -4.42 13.04
C LEU A 222 -10.15 -5.10 11.81
N ASN A 223 -10.04 -6.44 11.70
CA ASN A 223 -10.62 -7.18 10.58
C ASN A 223 -12.14 -7.04 10.50
N ARG A 224 -12.85 -7.06 11.64
CA ARG A 224 -14.30 -6.85 11.67
C ARG A 224 -14.68 -5.44 11.24
N PHE A 225 -13.95 -4.42 11.71
CA PHE A 225 -14.16 -3.03 11.32
C PHE A 225 -13.87 -2.81 9.82
N ARG A 226 -12.74 -3.32 9.34
CA ARG A 226 -12.35 -3.28 7.93
C ARG A 226 -13.40 -3.96 7.05
N ALA A 227 -13.87 -5.14 7.43
CA ALA A 227 -14.86 -5.88 6.65
C ALA A 227 -16.17 -5.10 6.51
N ALA A 228 -16.62 -4.40 7.56
CA ALA A 228 -17.80 -3.53 7.50
C ALA A 228 -17.60 -2.36 6.52
N LEU A 229 -16.44 -1.68 6.53
CA LEU A 229 -16.15 -0.61 5.57
C LEU A 229 -16.04 -1.12 4.13
N LEU A 230 -15.32 -2.23 3.91
CA LEU A 230 -15.18 -2.84 2.59
C LEU A 230 -16.52 -3.33 2.03
N ALA A 231 -17.41 -3.82 2.90
CA ALA A 231 -18.76 -4.19 2.52
C ALA A 231 -19.57 -2.99 1.99
N MET A 232 -19.50 -1.85 2.69
CA MET A 232 -20.16 -0.61 2.27
C MET A 232 -19.58 -0.07 0.95
N ALA A 233 -18.25 -0.06 0.82
CA ALA A 233 -17.56 0.37 -0.39
C ALA A 233 -17.90 -0.53 -1.59
N THR A 234 -17.88 -1.85 -1.39
CA THR A 234 -18.23 -2.82 -2.44
C THR A 234 -19.70 -2.72 -2.84
N PHE A 235 -20.59 -2.57 -1.86
CA PHE A 235 -22.02 -2.37 -2.12
C PHE A 235 -22.26 -1.11 -2.97
N ALA A 236 -21.61 0.00 -2.62
CA ALA A 236 -21.70 1.24 -3.37
C ALA A 236 -21.15 1.08 -4.81
N ASN A 237 -19.99 0.45 -4.97
CA ASN A 237 -19.41 0.17 -6.28
C ASN A 237 -20.34 -0.72 -7.15
N GLU A 238 -20.91 -1.78 -6.60
CA GLU A 238 -21.82 -2.67 -7.34
C GLU A 238 -23.13 -1.96 -7.73
N LEU A 239 -23.65 -1.06 -6.89
CA LEU A 239 -24.78 -0.21 -7.25
C LEU A 239 -24.42 0.81 -8.32
N ALA A 240 -23.26 1.46 -8.23
CA ALA A 240 -22.76 2.34 -9.27
C ALA A 240 -22.70 1.60 -10.61
N LEU A 241 -22.11 0.39 -10.63
CA LEU A 241 -22.08 -0.46 -11.83
C LEU A 241 -23.46 -0.83 -12.35
N ALA A 242 -24.44 -1.08 -11.47
CA ALA A 242 -25.81 -1.36 -11.86
C ALA A 242 -26.47 -0.15 -12.54
N TYR A 243 -26.34 1.06 -11.98
CA TYR A 243 -26.82 2.28 -12.62
C TYR A 243 -26.06 2.59 -13.92
N ALA A 244 -24.77 2.29 -13.98
CA ALA A 244 -23.97 2.41 -15.19
C ALA A 244 -24.54 1.54 -16.34
N ARG A 245 -25.02 0.32 -16.03
CA ARG A 245 -25.73 -0.56 -17.00
C ARG A 245 -27.10 -0.03 -17.41
N VAL A 246 -27.79 0.70 -16.54
CA VAL A 246 -29.06 1.38 -16.87
C VAL A 246 -28.79 2.53 -17.85
N LEU A 247 -27.79 3.37 -17.56
CA LEU A 247 -27.39 4.50 -18.39
C LEU A 247 -26.93 4.11 -19.80
N ALA A 248 -26.33 2.93 -19.94
CA ALA A 248 -25.96 2.39 -21.25
C ALA A 248 -27.17 2.09 -22.16
N LYS A 249 -28.37 1.91 -21.57
CA LYS A 249 -29.60 1.56 -22.30
C LYS A 249 -30.54 2.75 -22.45
N LEU A 250 -30.53 3.68 -21.49
CA LEU A 250 -31.46 4.81 -21.41
C LEU A 250 -30.70 6.03 -20.88
N THR A 251 -30.84 7.17 -21.54
CA THR A 251 -30.41 8.47 -20.97
C THR A 251 -31.48 8.94 -19.99
N HIS A 252 -31.24 8.76 -18.69
CA HIS A 252 -32.14 9.17 -17.63
C HIS A 252 -31.38 9.96 -16.56
N ASP A 253 -31.72 11.23 -16.38
CA ASP A 253 -31.01 12.15 -15.46
C ASP A 253 -30.99 11.62 -14.01
N GLU A 254 -32.09 11.02 -13.54
CA GLU A 254 -32.15 10.39 -12.22
C GLU A 254 -31.15 9.23 -12.06
N ALA A 255 -30.99 8.39 -13.09
CA ALA A 255 -30.02 7.29 -13.07
C ALA A 255 -28.57 7.81 -13.10
N PHE A 256 -28.33 8.98 -13.72
CA PHE A 256 -27.03 9.63 -13.73
C PHE A 256 -26.70 10.22 -12.37
N GLY A 257 -27.67 10.88 -11.72
CA GLY A 257 -27.53 11.37 -10.35
C GLY A 257 -27.24 10.23 -9.35
N GLU A 258 -27.96 9.12 -9.45
CA GLU A 258 -27.71 7.93 -8.63
C GLU A 258 -26.35 7.29 -8.91
N TRP A 259 -25.94 7.15 -10.18
CA TRP A 259 -24.61 6.66 -10.52
C TRP A 259 -23.50 7.48 -9.85
N LEU A 260 -23.60 8.81 -9.91
CA LEU A 260 -22.65 9.70 -9.24
C LEU A 260 -22.70 9.57 -7.71
N HIS A 261 -23.90 9.43 -7.15
CA HIS A 261 -24.08 9.21 -5.70
C HIS A 261 -23.34 7.97 -5.23
N TRP A 262 -23.42 6.86 -5.96
CA TRP A 262 -22.80 5.60 -5.56
C TRP A 262 -21.30 5.49 -5.86
N ILE A 263 -20.74 6.37 -6.71
CA ILE A 263 -19.28 6.52 -6.88
C ILE A 263 -18.63 7.19 -5.66
N ALA A 264 -19.29 8.21 -5.11
CA ALA A 264 -18.80 8.99 -3.98
C ALA A 264 -19.90 9.08 -2.89
N PRO A 265 -20.30 7.94 -2.29
CA PRO A 265 -21.42 7.90 -1.37
C PRO A 265 -21.15 8.76 -0.14
N THR A 266 -22.12 9.63 0.15
CA THR A 266 -22.15 10.45 1.36
C THR A 266 -23.16 9.87 2.33
N TRP A 267 -22.66 9.34 3.44
CA TRP A 267 -23.48 8.79 4.50
C TRP A 267 -23.68 9.82 5.60
N GLY A 268 -24.84 9.81 6.24
CA GLY A 268 -25.02 10.56 7.48
C GLY A 268 -24.03 10.05 8.53
N LEU A 269 -23.37 10.96 9.25
CA LEU A 269 -22.29 10.62 10.18
C LEU A 269 -22.74 9.56 11.21
N GLU A 270 -23.86 9.82 11.88
CA GLU A 270 -24.42 8.92 12.89
C GLU A 270 -24.84 7.56 12.32
N PHE A 271 -25.31 7.53 11.07
CA PHE A 271 -25.69 6.28 10.41
C PHE A 271 -24.48 5.38 10.17
N LEU A 272 -23.43 5.91 9.53
CA LEU A 272 -22.26 5.10 9.21
C LEU A 272 -21.52 4.69 10.50
N ARG A 273 -21.39 5.61 11.46
CA ARG A 273 -20.80 5.31 12.77
C ARG A 273 -21.56 4.21 13.50
N GLY A 274 -22.89 4.31 13.60
CA GLY A 274 -23.73 3.29 14.21
C GLY A 274 -23.67 1.94 13.49
N TYR A 275 -23.61 1.94 12.17
CA TYR A 275 -23.37 0.74 11.36
C TYR A 275 -22.03 0.10 11.68
N LEU A 276 -20.94 0.87 11.69
CA LEU A 276 -19.61 0.36 11.97
C LEU A 276 -19.51 -0.24 13.37
N ILE A 277 -20.03 0.44 14.40
CA ILE A 277 -20.08 -0.07 15.77
C ILE A 277 -20.85 -1.39 15.83
N THR A 278 -22.03 -1.44 15.20
CA THR A 278 -22.90 -2.62 15.23
C THR A 278 -22.27 -3.83 14.53
N GLU A 279 -21.73 -3.65 13.32
CA GLU A 279 -21.21 -4.75 12.51
C GLU A 279 -19.80 -5.17 12.92
N SER A 280 -19.00 -4.25 13.47
CA SER A 280 -17.66 -4.58 13.98
C SER A 280 -17.69 -5.12 15.42
N GLY A 281 -18.70 -4.75 16.20
CA GLY A 281 -18.78 -5.05 17.63
C GLY A 281 -17.73 -4.31 18.46
N LEU A 282 -17.21 -3.18 17.97
CA LEU A 282 -16.26 -2.33 18.68
C LEU A 282 -16.97 -1.32 19.59
N SER A 283 -16.22 -0.77 20.54
CA SER A 283 -16.71 0.38 21.29
C SER A 283 -16.80 1.62 20.39
N ASP A 284 -17.53 2.62 20.89
CA ASP A 284 -17.65 3.91 20.23
C ASP A 284 -16.29 4.60 20.08
N GLU A 285 -15.48 4.57 21.13
CA GLU A 285 -14.15 5.17 21.17
C GLU A 285 -13.17 4.49 20.21
N ALA A 286 -13.19 3.15 20.15
CA ALA A 286 -12.34 2.39 19.22
C ALA A 286 -12.72 2.66 17.77
N SER A 287 -14.03 2.72 17.47
CA SER A 287 -14.53 3.03 16.13
C SER A 287 -14.16 4.45 15.68
N GLU A 288 -14.31 5.44 16.57
CA GLU A 288 -13.90 6.82 16.30
C GLU A 288 -12.39 6.95 16.07
N ARG A 289 -11.58 6.26 16.87
CA ARG A 289 -10.12 6.26 16.69
C ARG A 289 -9.74 5.73 15.30
N LEU A 290 -10.31 4.59 14.89
CA LEU A 290 -10.06 4.04 13.56
C LEU A 290 -10.53 4.97 12.44
N LEU A 291 -11.72 5.57 12.57
CA LEU A 291 -12.22 6.55 11.60
C LEU A 291 -11.29 7.76 11.50
N SER A 292 -10.78 8.28 12.61
CA SER A 292 -9.87 9.43 12.62
C SER A 292 -8.57 9.17 11.86
N LEU A 293 -8.03 7.95 11.93
CA LEU A 293 -6.80 7.55 11.23
C LEU A 293 -7.03 7.28 9.74
N LEU A 294 -8.26 6.95 9.34
CA LEU A 294 -8.64 6.66 7.95
C LEU A 294 -9.26 7.85 7.23
N SER A 295 -9.37 9.00 7.89
CA SER A 295 -10.12 10.13 7.35
C SER A 295 -9.34 11.44 7.30
N ILE A 296 -9.81 12.34 6.43
CA ILE A 296 -9.51 13.77 6.49
C ILE A 296 -10.73 14.49 7.04
N ASP A 297 -10.54 15.25 8.13
CA ASP A 297 -11.60 16.05 8.74
C ASP A 297 -11.53 17.52 8.32
N VAL A 298 -12.26 17.84 7.25
CA VAL A 298 -12.35 19.21 6.70
C VAL A 298 -13.35 20.09 7.48
N ARG A 299 -14.02 19.58 8.52
CA ARG A 299 -14.87 20.39 9.40
C ARG A 299 -14.04 21.28 10.32
N THR A 300 -12.77 20.94 10.51
CA THR A 300 -11.83 21.68 11.34
C THR A 300 -11.13 22.78 10.54
N ASN A 301 -10.75 23.87 11.20
CA ASN A 301 -9.99 24.96 10.54
C ASN A 301 -8.54 24.55 10.19
N GLN A 302 -8.04 23.45 10.76
CA GLN A 302 -6.71 22.92 10.51
C GLN A 302 -6.80 21.39 10.41
N PRO A 303 -7.24 20.86 9.26
CA PRO A 303 -7.35 19.42 9.06
C PRO A 303 -5.99 18.75 9.26
N SER A 304 -5.95 17.67 10.05
CA SER A 304 -4.78 16.80 10.09
C SER A 304 -4.66 16.09 8.75
N ILE A 305 -3.60 16.42 8.00
CA ILE A 305 -3.32 15.84 6.68
C ILE A 305 -1.96 15.14 6.63
N LEU A 306 -1.24 15.08 7.76
CA LEU A 306 0.12 14.56 7.82
C LEU A 306 0.20 13.09 7.41
N HIS A 307 -0.88 12.32 7.57
CA HIS A 307 -0.97 10.94 7.12
C HIS A 307 -1.28 10.81 5.63
N ALA A 308 -1.79 11.83 4.95
CA ALA A 308 -2.15 11.76 3.55
C ALA A 308 -1.01 12.15 2.61
N ARG A 309 0.00 11.28 2.51
CA ARG A 309 1.19 11.46 1.66
C ARG A 309 1.80 10.11 1.30
N ASP A 310 2.86 10.15 0.50
CA ASP A 310 3.64 8.97 0.10
C ASP A 310 2.74 7.87 -0.52
N GLY A 311 1.75 8.27 -1.31
CA GLY A 311 0.84 7.35 -2.00
C GLY A 311 -0.37 6.88 -1.19
N TYR A 312 -0.48 7.24 0.10
CA TYR A 312 -1.68 6.95 0.88
C TYR A 312 -2.69 8.09 0.78
N PHE A 313 -3.82 7.81 0.12
CA PHE A 313 -4.99 8.68 0.07
C PHE A 313 -6.08 8.17 1.03
N PRO A 314 -6.36 8.86 2.15
CA PRO A 314 -7.39 8.43 3.09
C PRO A 314 -8.76 8.32 2.40
N PRO A 315 -9.43 7.15 2.49
CA PRO A 315 -10.65 6.90 1.73
C PRO A 315 -11.89 7.58 2.33
N ILE A 316 -11.76 8.23 3.49
CA ILE A 316 -12.87 8.83 4.22
C ILE A 316 -12.68 10.34 4.33
N TRP A 317 -13.71 11.11 4.05
CA TRP A 317 -13.72 12.56 4.21
C TRP A 317 -14.88 12.97 5.11
N GLN A 318 -14.58 13.55 6.27
CA GLN A 318 -15.59 14.03 7.20
C GLN A 318 -16.03 15.43 6.78
N LEU A 319 -17.29 15.55 6.34
CA LEU A 319 -17.93 16.78 5.90
C LEU A 319 -18.93 17.24 6.98
N PRO A 320 -19.40 18.50 6.96
CA PRO A 320 -20.46 18.92 7.88
C PRO A 320 -21.71 18.01 7.80
N GLY A 321 -22.00 17.31 8.90
CA GLY A 321 -23.13 16.38 9.04
C GLY A 321 -23.01 15.03 8.31
N ASN A 322 -21.97 14.83 7.49
CA ASN A 322 -21.87 13.67 6.59
C ASN A 322 -20.44 13.14 6.51
N LEU A 323 -20.31 11.92 6.00
CA LEU A 323 -19.04 11.29 5.70
C LEU A 323 -19.06 10.78 4.26
N LEU A 324 -18.13 11.26 3.45
CA LEU A 324 -17.92 10.77 2.09
C LEU A 324 -16.96 9.58 2.15
N LEU A 325 -17.42 8.44 1.65
CA LEU A 325 -16.61 7.24 1.48
C LEU A 325 -16.17 7.15 0.01
N ALA A 326 -14.88 7.31 -0.27
CA ALA A 326 -14.31 7.07 -1.57
C ALA A 326 -14.21 5.55 -1.79
N SER A 327 -15.25 4.95 -2.38
CA SER A 327 -15.44 3.50 -2.46
C SER A 327 -14.26 2.77 -3.12
N ASP A 328 -13.77 3.22 -4.27
CA ASP A 328 -12.62 2.59 -4.94
C ASP A 328 -11.32 2.72 -4.12
N PRO A 329 -10.93 3.90 -3.61
CA PRO A 329 -9.81 4.02 -2.66
C PRO A 329 -9.97 3.19 -1.38
N ALA A 330 -11.19 3.02 -0.86
CA ALA A 330 -11.44 2.22 0.33
C ALA A 330 -11.02 0.76 0.14
N MET A 331 -11.27 0.20 -1.05
CA MET A 331 -10.83 -1.15 -1.42
C MET A 331 -9.30 -1.30 -1.47
N MET A 332 -8.59 -0.20 -1.64
CA MET A 332 -7.14 -0.18 -1.71
C MET A 332 -6.52 0.07 -0.34
N PHE A 333 -6.95 1.10 0.37
CA PHE A 333 -6.16 1.68 1.45
C PHE A 333 -6.59 1.34 2.88
N ILE A 334 -7.69 0.60 3.09
CA ILE A 334 -8.11 0.18 4.45
C ILE A 334 -7.29 -1.05 4.88
N GLN A 335 -6.01 -0.83 5.18
CA GLN A 335 -5.05 -1.86 5.62
C GLN A 335 -4.41 -1.46 6.95
N ALA A 336 -3.98 -2.43 7.74
CA ALA A 336 -3.29 -2.17 9.01
C ALA A 336 -2.02 -1.33 8.78
N ARG A 337 -1.34 -1.55 7.66
CA ARG A 337 -0.21 -0.74 7.20
C ARG A 337 -0.48 0.77 7.19
N ASN A 338 -1.59 1.20 6.58
CA ASN A 338 -1.90 2.61 6.43
C ASN A 338 -2.37 3.23 7.75
N LEU A 339 -2.99 2.45 8.64
CA LEU A 339 -3.31 2.86 10.01
C LEU A 339 -2.04 3.12 10.82
N LEU A 340 -1.08 2.19 10.80
CA LEU A 340 0.20 2.36 11.49
C LEU A 340 1.02 3.51 10.89
N PHE A 341 0.99 3.68 9.57
CA PHE A 341 1.58 4.85 8.92
C PHE A 341 0.91 6.14 9.39
N SER A 342 -0.41 6.17 9.52
CA SER A 342 -1.12 7.34 10.03
C SER A 342 -0.66 7.69 11.43
N VAL A 343 -0.57 6.70 12.32
CA VAL A 343 0.00 6.88 13.68
C VAL A 343 1.42 7.43 13.62
N GLN A 344 2.29 6.88 12.77
CA GLN A 344 3.66 7.39 12.59
C GLN A 344 3.70 8.87 12.23
N GLN A 345 2.77 9.33 11.38
CA GLN A 345 2.76 10.71 10.90
C GLN A 345 2.05 11.68 11.86
N THR A 346 1.04 11.24 12.60
CA THR A 346 0.23 12.11 13.46
C THR A 346 0.65 12.07 14.93
N ASP A 347 1.24 10.96 15.40
CA ASP A 347 1.76 10.77 16.75
C ASP A 347 3.10 10.01 16.71
N LYS A 348 4.13 10.73 16.26
CA LYS A 348 5.48 10.17 16.11
C LYS A 348 6.03 9.62 17.44
N LYS A 349 5.70 10.26 18.57
CA LYS A 349 6.18 9.81 19.87
C LYS A 349 5.58 8.45 20.23
N LEU A 350 4.26 8.30 20.11
CA LEU A 350 3.60 7.01 20.32
C LEU A 350 4.18 5.92 19.40
N PHE A 351 4.45 6.28 18.14
CA PHE A 351 5.04 5.35 17.18
C PHE A 351 6.45 4.92 17.57
N ASP A 352 7.34 5.88 17.83
CA ASP A 352 8.75 5.62 18.14
C ASP A 352 8.87 4.86 19.47
N ASP A 353 8.12 5.25 20.50
CA ASP A 353 8.21 4.70 21.86
C ASP A 353 7.53 3.33 22.03
N LEU A 354 6.55 2.97 21.19
CA LEU A 354 5.78 1.72 21.35
C LEU A 354 5.79 0.86 20.07
N VAL A 355 5.29 1.41 18.96
CA VAL A 355 5.00 0.63 17.74
C VAL A 355 6.29 0.14 17.08
N SER A 356 7.31 0.98 17.04
CA SER A 356 8.58 0.68 16.37
C SER A 356 9.25 -0.58 16.95
N HIS A 357 9.12 -0.80 18.26
CA HIS A 357 9.63 -1.97 18.98
C HIS A 357 8.92 -3.28 18.65
N HIS A 358 7.77 -3.25 17.95
CA HIS A 358 7.04 -4.44 17.55
C HIS A 358 7.26 -4.84 16.09
N LEU A 359 7.81 -3.96 15.24
CA LEU A 359 7.89 -4.20 13.80
C LEU A 359 8.87 -5.34 13.46
N GLU A 360 10.11 -5.25 13.95
CA GLU A 360 11.16 -6.27 13.72
C GLU A 360 10.83 -7.59 14.44
N PRO A 361 10.41 -7.60 15.73
CA PRO A 361 9.99 -8.84 16.38
C PRO A 361 8.83 -9.55 15.69
N ALA A 362 7.83 -8.82 15.18
CA ALA A 362 6.74 -9.44 14.42
C ALA A 362 7.22 -10.02 13.08
N LEU A 363 8.24 -9.43 12.45
CA LEU A 363 8.84 -9.96 11.22
C LEU A 363 9.63 -11.24 11.52
N VAL A 364 10.45 -11.22 12.58
CA VAL A 364 11.24 -12.37 13.06
C VAL A 364 10.33 -13.54 13.41
N SER A 365 9.33 -13.31 14.25
CA SER A 365 8.38 -14.35 14.67
C SER A 365 7.63 -14.97 13.48
N PHE A 366 7.25 -14.15 12.48
CA PHE A 366 6.58 -14.67 11.30
C PHE A 366 7.53 -15.50 10.41
N ALA A 367 8.78 -15.06 10.24
CA ALA A 367 9.79 -15.83 9.51
C ALA A 367 10.15 -17.14 10.22
N ALA A 368 10.26 -17.12 11.55
CA ALA A 368 10.46 -18.32 12.36
C ALA A 368 9.30 -19.30 12.21
N ARG A 369 8.05 -18.83 12.21
CA ARG A 369 6.87 -19.69 11.94
C ARG A 369 6.92 -20.34 10.56
N ILE A 370 7.30 -19.59 9.52
CA ILE A 370 7.47 -20.14 8.16
C ILE A 370 8.56 -21.22 8.17
N LEU A 371 9.72 -20.95 8.76
CA LEU A 371 10.84 -21.88 8.80
C LEU A 371 10.62 -23.08 9.71
N ASN A 372 9.72 -22.99 10.69
CA ASN A 372 9.39 -24.08 11.59
C ASN A 372 8.63 -25.22 10.88
N ASP A 373 8.11 -24.96 9.67
CA ASP A 373 7.55 -26.00 8.79
C ASP A 373 8.65 -26.90 8.16
N VAL A 374 9.93 -26.59 8.40
CA VAL A 374 11.10 -27.34 7.95
C VAL A 374 11.69 -28.14 9.13
N PRO A 375 11.42 -29.46 9.26
CA PRO A 375 11.66 -30.22 10.50
C PRO A 375 13.13 -30.32 10.96
N MET A 376 14.07 -30.14 10.04
CA MET A 376 15.50 -30.31 10.27
C MET A 376 16.19 -29.03 10.81
N LEU A 377 15.46 -27.92 10.92
CA LEU A 377 16.01 -26.63 11.31
C LEU A 377 15.89 -26.40 12.82
N HIS A 378 16.99 -25.97 13.42
CA HIS A 378 17.02 -25.39 14.76
C HIS A 378 16.86 -23.88 14.67
N LEU A 379 15.81 -23.34 15.26
CA LEU A 379 15.48 -21.92 15.24
C LEU A 379 15.70 -21.33 16.62
N GLN A 380 16.41 -20.20 16.68
CA GLN A 380 16.55 -19.42 17.90
C GLN A 380 16.41 -17.93 17.59
N GLU A 381 15.41 -17.29 18.17
CA GLU A 381 15.17 -15.85 18.06
C GLU A 381 16.04 -15.08 19.09
N ASN A 382 16.42 -13.85 18.75
CA ASN A 382 17.08 -12.86 19.61
C ASN A 382 18.31 -13.40 20.37
N VAL A 383 19.29 -13.95 19.62
CA VAL A 383 20.52 -14.48 20.19
C VAL A 383 21.47 -13.33 20.52
N GLU A 384 21.52 -12.96 21.79
CA GLU A 384 22.55 -12.05 22.30
C GLU A 384 23.93 -12.71 22.30
N TRP A 385 24.97 -11.98 21.91
CA TRP A 385 26.32 -12.50 21.90
C TRP A 385 27.39 -11.48 22.30
N THR A 386 28.50 -12.02 22.80
CA THR A 386 29.72 -11.27 23.09
C THR A 386 30.93 -12.01 22.53
N GLY A 387 31.77 -11.30 21.79
CA GLY A 387 32.93 -11.88 21.09
C GLY A 387 33.83 -10.79 20.49
N GLY A 388 35.13 -11.04 20.41
CA GLY A 388 36.09 -10.07 19.85
C GLY A 388 36.07 -8.68 20.49
N GLY A 389 35.67 -8.56 21.77
CA GLY A 389 35.53 -7.26 22.46
C GLY A 389 34.28 -6.45 22.10
N THR A 390 33.35 -7.03 21.34
CA THR A 390 32.09 -6.39 20.93
C THR A 390 30.88 -7.18 21.44
N LYS A 391 29.74 -6.49 21.51
CA LYS A 391 28.42 -7.09 21.79
C LYS A 391 27.54 -6.92 20.57
N GLY A 392 26.64 -7.87 20.36
CA GLY A 392 25.64 -7.81 19.31
C GLY A 392 24.49 -8.78 19.56
N GLU A 393 23.58 -8.81 18.60
CA GLU A 393 22.39 -9.63 18.61
C GLU A 393 22.22 -10.25 17.22
N ILE A 394 21.69 -11.46 17.17
CA ILE A 394 21.18 -12.11 15.95
C ILE A 394 19.66 -12.21 16.10
N ASP A 395 18.92 -11.50 15.24
CA ASP A 395 17.46 -11.47 15.29
C ASP A 395 16.87 -12.87 15.13
N LEU A 396 17.36 -13.65 14.15
CA LEU A 396 17.01 -15.06 13.97
C LEU A 396 18.22 -15.89 13.54
N LEU A 397 18.56 -16.89 14.37
CA LEU A 397 19.54 -17.91 14.04
C LEU A 397 18.79 -19.16 13.56
N VAL A 398 19.16 -19.64 12.38
CA VAL A 398 18.68 -20.91 11.83
C VAL A 398 19.87 -21.84 11.68
N PHE A 399 19.84 -23.03 12.25
CA PHE A 399 20.94 -23.98 12.15
C PHE A 399 20.46 -25.34 11.64
N GLU A 400 21.17 -25.88 10.67
CA GLU A 400 20.98 -27.23 10.16
C GLU A 400 22.20 -28.10 10.44
N GLU A 401 21.97 -29.20 11.15
CA GLU A 401 23.03 -30.10 11.60
C GLU A 401 23.65 -30.91 10.46
N THR A 402 22.84 -31.39 9.52
CA THR A 402 23.27 -32.26 8.41
C THR A 402 24.28 -31.58 7.49
N SER A 403 24.06 -30.29 7.20
CA SER A 403 24.91 -29.47 6.35
C SER A 403 25.95 -28.65 7.13
N ASN A 404 25.88 -28.67 8.48
CA ASN A 404 26.65 -27.82 9.38
C ASN A 404 26.61 -26.33 8.96
N THR A 405 25.42 -25.86 8.57
CA THR A 405 25.19 -24.53 8.04
C THR A 405 24.29 -23.73 8.98
N ALA A 406 24.64 -22.47 9.22
CA ALA A 406 23.83 -21.52 9.97
C ALA A 406 23.43 -20.32 9.10
N LEU A 407 22.16 -19.94 9.15
CA LEU A 407 21.70 -18.64 8.67
C LEU A 407 21.80 -17.64 9.81
N HIS A 408 22.58 -16.59 9.58
CA HIS A 408 22.60 -15.40 10.40
C HIS A 408 21.64 -14.38 9.79
N ILE A 409 20.43 -14.27 10.35
CA ILE A 409 19.39 -13.42 9.81
C ILE A 409 19.31 -12.13 10.65
N GLN A 410 19.41 -10.99 9.97
CA GLN A 410 19.05 -9.68 10.51
C GLN A 410 17.78 -9.20 9.82
N ALA A 411 16.75 -8.91 10.60
CA ALA A 411 15.43 -8.53 10.14
C ALA A 411 15.29 -7.01 10.15
N LYS A 412 14.75 -6.46 9.07
CA LYS A 412 14.40 -5.04 8.98
C LYS A 412 12.98 -4.91 8.46
N ALA A 413 12.14 -4.29 9.28
CA ALA A 413 10.70 -4.23 9.08
C ALA A 413 10.28 -2.80 8.74
N PRO A 414 10.57 -2.32 7.52
CA PRO A 414 10.14 -1.00 7.15
C PRO A 414 8.62 -0.91 7.03
N LEU A 415 8.10 0.29 7.29
CA LEU A 415 6.67 0.61 7.20
C LEU A 415 6.40 1.68 6.14
N PRO A 416 6.62 1.41 4.83
CA PRO A 416 6.09 2.31 3.81
C PRO A 416 4.57 2.15 3.76
N PRO A 417 3.79 3.23 3.59
CA PRO A 417 2.37 3.11 3.33
C PRO A 417 2.14 2.41 1.98
N GLN A 418 0.93 1.90 1.79
CA GLN A 418 0.55 1.36 0.49
C GLN A 418 0.44 2.49 -0.54
N GLY A 419 1.02 2.27 -1.72
CA GLY A 419 1.10 3.28 -2.78
C GLY A 419 2.41 4.07 -2.78
N ALA A 420 3.27 3.91 -1.77
CA ALA A 420 4.60 4.52 -1.76
C ALA A 420 5.50 3.91 -2.83
N ARG A 421 6.18 4.79 -3.58
CA ARG A 421 7.36 4.44 -4.39
C ARG A 421 8.62 4.74 -3.59
N MET A 422 9.60 3.84 -3.66
CA MET A 422 10.99 4.00 -3.18
C MET A 422 11.18 4.97 -2.01
N VAL A 423 11.19 4.46 -0.79
CA VAL A 423 11.33 5.31 0.40
C VAL A 423 12.80 5.31 0.85
N GLN A 424 13.55 6.40 0.66
CA GLN A 424 14.93 6.51 1.19
C GLN A 424 15.03 6.30 2.71
N ARG A 425 13.96 6.55 3.48
CA ARG A 425 13.93 6.24 4.91
C ARG A 425 14.13 4.74 5.21
N LEU A 426 14.00 3.87 4.21
CA LEU A 426 14.29 2.44 4.27
C LEU A 426 15.79 2.15 4.30
N GLU A 427 16.59 2.96 3.61
CA GLU A 427 18.03 2.72 3.42
C GLU A 427 18.76 2.62 4.76
N ASN A 428 18.60 3.63 5.62
CA ASN A 428 19.27 3.67 6.93
C ASN A 428 19.03 2.41 7.78
N ARG A 429 17.83 1.82 7.70
CA ARG A 429 17.51 0.58 8.44
C ARG A 429 18.17 -0.64 7.81
N LEU A 430 18.25 -0.68 6.50
CA LEU A 430 18.91 -1.76 5.78
C LEU A 430 20.43 -1.70 5.96
N GLU A 431 21.02 -0.49 5.93
CA GLU A 431 22.41 -0.23 6.28
C GLU A 431 22.74 -0.69 7.71
N GLU A 432 21.84 -0.41 8.67
CA GLU A 432 21.96 -0.91 10.05
C GLU A 432 22.03 -2.45 10.09
N GLY A 433 21.15 -3.13 9.35
CA GLY A 433 21.14 -4.59 9.23
C GLY A 433 22.42 -5.14 8.58
N ILE A 434 22.90 -4.52 7.50
CA ILE A 434 24.16 -4.91 6.84
C ILE A 434 25.35 -4.73 7.80
N SER A 435 25.37 -3.63 8.55
CA SER A 435 26.39 -3.38 9.58
C SER A 435 26.36 -4.40 10.71
N GLN A 436 25.16 -4.81 11.18
CA GLN A 436 24.98 -5.90 12.14
C GLN A 436 25.54 -7.23 11.61
N LEU A 437 25.21 -7.60 10.37
CA LEU A 437 25.74 -8.78 9.69
C LEU A 437 27.28 -8.76 9.65
N GLY A 438 27.84 -7.63 9.21
CA GLY A 438 29.28 -7.42 9.12
C GLY A 438 30.01 -7.52 10.46
N ARG A 439 29.39 -7.11 11.58
CA ARG A 439 29.99 -7.22 12.92
C ARG A 439 30.18 -8.68 13.34
N PHE A 440 29.17 -9.53 13.18
CA PHE A 440 29.29 -10.96 13.50
C PHE A 440 30.28 -11.66 12.57
N ARG A 441 30.25 -11.34 11.27
CA ARG A 441 31.15 -11.93 10.28
C ARG A 441 32.63 -11.69 10.59
N LYS A 442 32.96 -10.52 11.15
CA LYS A 442 34.32 -10.13 11.54
C LYS A 442 34.86 -10.85 12.78
N LEU A 443 34.01 -11.56 13.55
CA LEU A 443 34.47 -12.35 14.69
C LEU A 443 35.38 -13.49 14.25
N PRO A 444 36.32 -13.95 15.09
CA PRO A 444 37.06 -15.19 14.86
C PRO A 444 36.11 -16.38 14.67
N ALA A 445 36.47 -17.34 13.82
CA ALA A 445 35.64 -18.52 13.56
C ALA A 445 35.25 -19.28 14.84
N ALA A 446 36.21 -19.45 15.76
CA ALA A 446 35.97 -20.10 17.05
C ALA A 446 34.96 -19.34 17.94
N ASP A 447 34.91 -18.01 17.84
CA ASP A 447 33.92 -17.21 18.56
C ASP A 447 32.53 -17.41 17.95
N ARG A 448 32.41 -17.43 16.62
CA ARG A 448 31.13 -17.70 15.94
C ARG A 448 30.61 -19.10 16.26
N ASP A 449 31.46 -20.12 16.17
CA ASP A 449 31.12 -21.50 16.52
C ASP A 449 30.66 -21.61 17.97
N ARG A 450 31.33 -20.92 18.90
CA ARG A 450 30.93 -20.86 20.32
C ARG A 450 29.56 -20.22 20.49
N ILE A 451 29.29 -19.10 19.82
CA ILE A 451 28.00 -18.40 19.89
C ILE A 451 26.87 -19.29 19.36
N ILE A 452 27.08 -19.94 18.20
CA ILE A 452 26.11 -20.86 17.60
C ILE A 452 25.92 -22.09 18.50
N SER A 453 27.00 -22.60 19.09
CA SER A 453 26.94 -23.72 20.05
C SER A 453 26.08 -23.38 21.27
N GLN A 454 26.26 -22.17 21.81
CA GLN A 454 25.48 -21.67 22.95
C GLN A 454 24.00 -21.51 22.60
N ALA A 455 23.70 -20.93 21.43
CA ALA A 455 22.33 -20.70 20.98
C ALA A 455 21.58 -22.01 20.66
N THR A 456 22.27 -22.99 20.07
CA THR A 456 21.67 -24.28 19.69
C THR A 456 21.70 -25.32 20.81
N GLY A 457 22.45 -25.08 21.89
CA GLY A 457 22.68 -26.04 22.96
C GLY A 457 23.53 -27.25 22.54
N ARG A 458 24.27 -27.15 21.44
CA ARG A 458 25.05 -28.24 20.81
C ARG A 458 26.50 -27.83 20.64
N SER A 459 27.41 -28.80 20.62
CA SER A 459 28.82 -28.52 20.31
C SER A 459 29.01 -28.54 18.80
N VAL A 460 29.27 -27.38 18.20
CA VAL A 460 29.49 -27.24 16.75
C VAL A 460 30.85 -26.61 16.46
N TYR A 461 31.45 -26.99 15.33
CA TYR A 461 32.75 -26.48 14.89
C TYR A 461 32.78 -26.33 13.37
N GLY A 462 33.47 -25.29 12.89
CA GLY A 462 33.61 -25.02 11.46
C GLY A 462 32.28 -24.79 10.76
N VAL A 463 31.34 -24.10 11.42
CA VAL A 463 30.00 -23.85 10.87
C VAL A 463 30.08 -22.93 9.65
N GLU A 464 29.43 -23.31 8.56
CA GLU A 464 29.23 -22.42 7.42
C GLU A 464 28.16 -21.38 7.77
N VAL A 465 28.56 -20.13 7.92
CA VAL A 465 27.61 -19.03 8.19
C VAL A 465 27.23 -18.34 6.90
N VAL A 466 25.92 -18.27 6.61
CA VAL A 466 25.33 -17.50 5.52
C VAL A 466 24.60 -16.31 6.11
N ASP A 467 25.02 -15.11 5.72
CA ASP A 467 24.41 -13.86 6.17
C ASP A 467 23.16 -13.54 5.32
N VAL A 468 22.04 -13.26 5.99
CA VAL A 468 20.75 -12.98 5.37
C VAL A 468 20.19 -11.66 5.92
N LEU A 469 19.86 -10.75 5.02
CA LEU A 469 19.06 -9.57 5.33
C LEU A 469 17.60 -9.87 4.99
N LEU A 470 16.78 -10.06 6.02
CA LEU A 470 15.36 -10.31 5.89
C LEU A 470 14.60 -8.99 5.90
N ALA A 471 13.86 -8.69 4.83
CA ALA A 471 12.99 -7.53 4.78
C ALA A 471 11.51 -7.93 4.78
N ARG A 472 10.66 -7.05 5.31
CA ARG A 472 9.20 -7.24 5.25
C ARG A 472 8.68 -7.24 3.81
N SER A 473 9.18 -6.32 2.97
CA SER A 473 8.64 -6.09 1.62
C SER A 473 9.70 -5.72 0.59
N CYS A 474 10.55 -4.75 0.89
CA CYS A 474 11.48 -4.13 -0.05
C CYS A 474 12.88 -3.91 0.56
N PHE A 475 13.88 -3.71 -0.31
CA PHE A 475 15.28 -3.44 0.01
C PHE A 475 15.74 -2.04 -0.42
N GLY A 476 14.85 -1.22 -0.97
CA GLY A 476 15.16 0.16 -1.29
C GLY A 476 15.99 0.29 -2.58
N THR A 477 17.08 1.05 -2.53
CA THR A 477 17.78 1.51 -3.73
C THR A 477 18.92 0.59 -4.14
N ALA A 478 19.45 0.81 -5.35
CA ALA A 478 20.64 0.12 -5.85
C ALA A 478 21.88 0.28 -4.96
N ALA A 479 21.96 1.34 -4.15
CA ALA A 479 23.06 1.53 -3.21
C ALA A 479 23.08 0.43 -2.14
N ILE A 480 21.91 0.07 -1.59
CA ILE A 480 21.78 -1.04 -0.64
C ILE A 480 22.15 -2.37 -1.29
N CYS A 481 21.70 -2.60 -2.53
CA CYS A 481 22.06 -3.82 -3.26
C CYS A 481 23.58 -3.94 -3.50
N GLU A 482 24.29 -2.82 -3.61
CA GLU A 482 25.75 -2.78 -3.73
C GLU A 482 26.45 -3.07 -2.40
N GLU A 483 25.96 -2.47 -1.32
CA GLU A 483 26.53 -2.65 0.02
C GLU A 483 26.31 -4.06 0.56
N ALA A 484 25.19 -4.70 0.19
CA ALA A 484 24.83 -6.06 0.57
C ALA A 484 25.66 -7.16 -0.13
N ASN A 485 26.84 -6.86 -0.67
CA ASN A 485 27.66 -7.85 -1.36
C ASN A 485 28.01 -9.04 -0.46
N GLY A 486 27.65 -10.25 -0.90
CA GLY A 486 27.83 -11.48 -0.12
C GLY A 486 26.72 -11.78 0.91
N ILE A 487 25.74 -10.88 1.06
CA ILE A 487 24.55 -11.06 1.89
C ILE A 487 23.38 -11.50 1.01
N ARG A 488 22.57 -12.45 1.48
CA ARG A 488 21.33 -12.85 0.82
C ARG A 488 20.20 -11.91 1.23
N MET A 489 19.64 -11.16 0.29
CA MET A 489 18.48 -10.29 0.52
C MET A 489 17.20 -11.07 0.25
N ILE A 490 16.41 -11.36 1.30
CA ILE A 490 15.22 -12.20 1.20
C ILE A 490 14.01 -11.46 1.78
N SER A 491 12.96 -11.24 0.98
CA SER A 491 11.71 -10.68 1.51
C SER A 491 10.88 -11.79 2.16
N LEU A 492 10.03 -11.44 3.12
CA LEU A 492 9.18 -12.42 3.82
C LEU A 492 8.29 -13.22 2.85
N ALA A 493 7.77 -12.58 1.81
CA ALA A 493 6.95 -13.25 0.78
C ALA A 493 7.76 -14.27 -0.03
N VAL A 494 9.01 -13.94 -0.37
CA VAL A 494 9.92 -14.85 -1.07
C VAL A 494 10.26 -16.05 -0.18
N LEU A 495 10.53 -15.83 1.12
CA LEU A 495 10.77 -16.90 2.08
C LEU A 495 9.56 -17.84 2.21
N ALA A 496 8.35 -17.29 2.35
CA ALA A 496 7.11 -18.05 2.44
C ALA A 496 6.90 -18.96 1.22
N GLY A 497 7.06 -18.40 0.02
CA GLY A 497 6.97 -19.19 -1.20
C GLY A 497 8.07 -20.25 -1.29
N ALA A 498 9.30 -19.96 -0.85
CA ALA A 498 10.43 -20.87 -0.97
C ALA A 498 10.24 -22.09 -0.10
N VAL A 499 9.80 -21.90 1.14
CA VAL A 499 9.46 -23.01 2.03
C VAL A 499 8.31 -23.83 1.47
N ALA A 500 7.26 -23.19 0.94
CA ALA A 500 6.15 -23.90 0.31
C ALA A 500 6.59 -24.78 -0.88
N ASP A 501 7.43 -24.27 -1.78
CA ASP A 501 7.96 -25.02 -2.93
C ASP A 501 8.88 -26.18 -2.48
N CYS A 502 9.70 -25.95 -1.45
CA CYS A 502 10.57 -26.97 -0.84
C CYS A 502 9.74 -28.08 -0.15
N SER A 503 8.65 -27.73 0.53
CA SER A 503 7.74 -28.71 1.15
C SER A 503 7.05 -29.59 0.10
N GLU A 504 6.69 -29.05 -1.07
CA GLU A 504 6.09 -29.84 -2.16
C GLU A 504 7.08 -30.82 -2.80
N THR A 505 8.38 -30.53 -2.73
CA THR A 505 9.44 -31.34 -3.35
C THR A 505 10.23 -32.20 -2.35
N ASP A 506 9.86 -32.15 -1.06
CA ASP A 506 10.56 -32.82 0.06
C ASP A 506 12.06 -32.43 0.16
N GLN A 507 12.40 -31.20 -0.25
CA GLN A 507 13.75 -30.63 -0.20
C GLN A 507 13.86 -29.59 0.92
N LEU A 508 13.75 -30.08 2.15
CA LEU A 508 13.64 -29.28 3.37
C LEU A 508 14.98 -29.10 4.09
N ASP A 509 15.98 -28.59 3.36
CA ASP A 509 17.30 -28.21 3.87
C ASP A 509 17.61 -26.72 3.63
N VAL A 510 18.59 -26.16 4.37
CA VAL A 510 18.90 -24.72 4.32
C VAL A 510 19.30 -24.27 2.92
N ARG A 511 20.10 -25.06 2.21
CA ARG A 511 20.61 -24.68 0.88
C ARG A 511 19.49 -24.72 -0.16
N SER A 512 18.62 -25.72 -0.08
CA SER A 512 17.43 -25.83 -0.94
C SER A 512 16.48 -24.64 -0.74
N VAL A 513 16.20 -24.23 0.50
CA VAL A 513 15.38 -23.04 0.78
C VAL A 513 16.01 -21.77 0.21
N LEU A 514 17.32 -21.56 0.40
CA LEU A 514 18.01 -20.40 -0.15
C LEU A 514 18.00 -20.38 -1.69
N ASN A 515 18.19 -21.54 -2.32
CA ASN A 515 18.12 -21.66 -3.78
C ASN A 515 16.69 -21.41 -4.30
N ALA A 516 15.68 -21.88 -3.58
CA ALA A 516 14.27 -21.64 -3.90
C ALA A 516 13.91 -20.15 -3.78
N CYS A 517 14.46 -19.42 -2.79
CA CYS A 517 14.29 -17.96 -2.68
C CYS A 517 14.77 -17.24 -3.95
N GLU A 518 15.98 -17.57 -4.45
CA GLU A 518 16.48 -17.01 -5.72
C GLU A 518 15.63 -17.44 -6.92
N GLY A 519 15.17 -18.69 -6.92
CA GLY A 519 14.24 -19.22 -7.93
C GLY A 519 12.93 -18.42 -8.00
N ILE A 520 12.34 -18.09 -6.86
CA ILE A 520 11.10 -17.31 -6.79
C ILE A 520 11.31 -15.88 -7.26
N ARG A 521 12.41 -15.23 -6.85
CA ARG A 521 12.78 -13.89 -7.36
C ARG A 521 12.90 -13.90 -8.87
N HIS A 522 13.59 -14.90 -9.43
CA HIS A 522 13.74 -15.05 -10.87
C HIS A 522 12.39 -15.29 -11.58
N GLN A 523 11.55 -16.18 -11.05
CA GLN A 523 10.21 -16.45 -11.58
C GLN A 523 9.34 -15.19 -11.55
N LEU A 524 9.40 -14.40 -10.48
CA LEU A 524 8.67 -13.15 -10.34
C LEU A 524 9.06 -12.16 -11.45
N ILE A 525 10.36 -11.93 -11.65
CA ILE A 525 10.88 -11.04 -12.68
C ILE A 525 10.47 -11.52 -14.09
N GLN A 526 10.60 -12.82 -14.37
CA GLN A 526 10.21 -13.40 -15.65
C GLN A 526 8.71 -13.28 -15.91
N ALA A 527 7.87 -13.60 -14.91
CA ALA A 527 6.42 -13.56 -15.03
C ALA A 527 5.89 -12.14 -15.19
N ALA A 528 6.53 -11.16 -14.56
CA ALA A 528 6.15 -9.76 -14.61
C ALA A 528 6.40 -9.10 -15.98
N LYS A 529 7.20 -9.69 -16.88
CA LYS A 529 7.48 -9.16 -18.24
C LYS A 529 7.84 -7.66 -18.21
N LEU A 530 8.80 -7.32 -17.34
CA LEU A 530 9.22 -5.94 -17.10
C LEU A 530 9.59 -5.20 -18.38
N ASN A 531 9.05 -3.99 -18.54
CA ASN A 531 9.37 -3.11 -19.65
C ASN A 531 9.35 -1.65 -19.22
N TRP A 532 10.47 -0.96 -19.38
CA TRP A 532 10.57 0.49 -19.17
C TRP A 532 10.12 1.23 -20.43
N LYS A 533 9.03 1.98 -20.32
CA LYS A 533 8.54 2.86 -21.40
C LYS A 533 8.80 4.32 -21.06
N HIS A 534 9.25 5.09 -22.03
CA HIS A 534 9.31 6.55 -21.87
C HIS A 534 7.95 7.11 -22.23
N GLU A 535 7.31 7.76 -21.27
CA GLU A 535 5.98 8.33 -21.40
C GLU A 535 6.04 9.83 -21.15
N HIS A 536 5.09 10.58 -21.71
CA HIS A 536 4.99 12.01 -21.53
C HIS A 536 4.04 12.37 -20.39
N LEU A 537 4.52 13.15 -19.44
CA LEU A 537 3.73 13.82 -18.42
C LEU A 537 3.67 15.31 -18.75
N ARG A 538 2.50 15.77 -19.20
CA ARG A 538 2.22 17.18 -19.47
C ARG A 538 1.42 17.81 -18.35
N VAL A 539 1.95 18.84 -17.71
CA VAL A 539 1.22 19.61 -16.69
C VAL A 539 0.70 20.88 -17.33
N GLY A 540 -0.47 20.76 -17.98
CA GLY A 540 -1.02 21.83 -18.82
C GLY A 540 -0.02 22.27 -19.89
N ASN A 541 0.17 23.59 -20.01
CA ASN A 541 1.20 24.20 -20.88
C ASN A 541 2.46 24.60 -20.10
N LEU A 542 2.64 24.10 -18.88
CA LEU A 542 3.71 24.56 -17.97
C LEU A 542 4.99 23.75 -18.11
N VAL A 543 4.85 22.43 -18.23
CA VAL A 543 5.98 21.51 -18.39
C VAL A 543 5.54 20.24 -19.14
N ASP A 544 6.43 19.71 -19.97
CA ASP A 544 6.38 18.38 -20.57
C ASP A 544 7.59 17.58 -20.07
N LEU A 545 7.34 16.56 -19.27
CA LEU A 545 8.36 15.63 -18.79
C LEU A 545 8.27 14.32 -19.56
N GLU A 546 9.35 13.93 -20.22
CA GLU A 546 9.51 12.58 -20.72
C GLU A 546 10.24 11.76 -19.65
N LEU A 547 9.59 10.73 -19.10
CA LEU A 547 10.11 9.95 -17.98
C LEU A 547 9.93 8.44 -18.17
N PRO A 548 10.86 7.62 -17.64
CA PRO A 548 10.72 6.18 -17.69
C PRO A 548 9.65 5.73 -16.68
N LEU A 549 8.66 4.97 -17.15
CA LEU A 549 7.66 4.32 -16.32
C LEU A 549 7.76 2.81 -16.48
N LEU A 550 7.79 2.10 -15.35
CA LEU A 550 7.80 0.64 -15.35
C LEU A 550 6.42 0.13 -15.72
N ASN A 551 6.37 -0.67 -16.78
CA ASN A 551 5.21 -1.46 -17.14
C ASN A 551 5.48 -2.94 -16.83
N PHE A 552 4.54 -3.61 -16.19
CA PHE A 552 4.64 -5.04 -15.87
C PHE A 552 3.26 -5.71 -15.83
N ASP A 553 3.24 -7.04 -15.90
CA ASP A 553 2.03 -7.86 -15.87
C ASP A 553 1.49 -7.94 -14.43
N HIS A 554 0.65 -6.97 -14.04
CA HIS A 554 0.07 -6.90 -12.70
C HIS A 554 -0.71 -8.15 -12.31
N LYS A 555 -1.35 -8.82 -13.28
CA LYS A 555 -2.07 -10.07 -13.03
C LYS A 555 -1.09 -11.18 -12.66
N ALA A 556 0.00 -11.34 -13.40
CA ALA A 556 1.01 -12.35 -13.10
C ALA A 556 1.62 -12.14 -11.70
N VAL A 557 1.87 -10.88 -11.31
CA VAL A 557 2.35 -10.54 -9.95
C VAL A 557 1.30 -10.83 -8.89
N ALA A 558 0.02 -10.54 -9.14
CA ALA A 558 -1.06 -10.87 -8.22
C ALA A 558 -1.26 -12.39 -8.05
N ASP A 559 -1.14 -13.15 -9.14
CA ASP A 559 -1.20 -14.63 -9.12
C ASP A 559 -0.01 -15.20 -8.34
N MET A 560 1.19 -14.61 -8.49
CA MET A 560 2.37 -14.94 -7.70
C MET A 560 2.16 -14.65 -6.21
N ARG A 561 1.60 -13.47 -5.87
CA ARG A 561 1.25 -13.11 -4.49
C ARG A 561 0.30 -14.11 -3.86
N TYR A 562 -0.73 -14.54 -4.59
CA TYR A 562 -1.62 -15.59 -4.11
C TYR A 562 -0.86 -16.90 -3.86
N ARG A 563 0.00 -17.31 -4.80
CA ARG A 563 0.78 -18.56 -4.70
C ARG A 563 1.67 -18.58 -3.47
N VAL A 564 2.43 -17.51 -3.20
CA VAL A 564 3.40 -17.49 -2.07
C VAL A 564 2.70 -17.44 -0.70
N TRP A 565 1.47 -16.95 -0.63
CA TRP A 565 0.72 -16.83 0.62
C TRP A 565 -0.36 -17.91 0.84
N ARG A 566 -0.67 -18.74 -0.16
CA ARG A 566 -1.80 -19.70 -0.11
C ARG A 566 -1.77 -20.66 1.09
N ASN A 567 -0.57 -21.10 1.49
CA ASN A 567 -0.38 -22.04 2.60
C ASN A 567 -0.34 -21.34 3.98
N HIS A 568 -0.26 -20.01 3.97
CA HIS A 568 -0.09 -19.19 5.16
C HIS A 568 -1.33 -18.34 5.47
N GLY A 569 -2.45 -18.55 4.75
CA GLY A 569 -3.71 -17.84 4.96
C GLY A 569 -4.22 -17.90 6.41
N ALA A 570 -4.06 -19.05 7.07
CA ALA A 570 -4.41 -19.25 8.48
C ALA A 570 -3.42 -18.57 9.46
N LEU A 571 -2.20 -18.23 9.03
CA LEU A 571 -1.23 -17.53 9.86
C LEU A 571 -1.53 -16.03 9.97
N GLY A 572 -2.35 -15.47 9.06
CA GLY A 572 -2.83 -14.09 9.09
C GLY A 572 -4.00 -13.85 10.06
N THR A 573 -4.62 -14.91 10.55
CA THR A 573 -5.58 -14.87 11.66
C THR A 573 -4.87 -15.35 12.93
N VAL A 574 -4.20 -14.43 13.63
CA VAL A 574 -3.65 -14.75 14.95
C VAL A 574 -4.85 -15.02 15.88
N SER A 575 -4.85 -16.20 16.49
CA SER A 575 -5.88 -16.72 17.41
C SER A 575 -5.97 -15.93 18.70
#